data_AF-A0A2N1MT41-F1
#
_entry.id   AF-A0A2N1MT41-F1
#
_cell.length_a   1.000
_cell.length_b   1.000
_cell.length_c   1.000
_cell.angle_alpha   90.00
_cell.angle_beta   90.00
_cell.angle_gamma   90.00
#
_symmetry.space_group_name_H-M   'P 1'
#
loop_
_entity.id
_entity.type
_entity.pdbx_description
1 polymer ?
#
loop_
_entity_poly.entity_id
_entity_poly.type
_entity_poly.pdbx_seq_one_letter_code
_entity_poly.pdbx_strand_id
1 'polypeptide(L)'
;MIREDNEKLQIDLIQSLFQKSGKYLENIGFKLFINDELKHKLLVLINNYCEKIKFFDLNIFNIQSSCLVLSLIKNFVQNLNYLSIDVHNYNTLFMHDEENELSTKLLLNLAHILPCRLEYLNLELVINNTINDLKVFLRNSKHIFIKKLLFRINILINDILPCIKEYIMKEKRAEYLAIEGYYNNNYLYNYKKDLFTMTDELKEFESYNIKVKKYNCLYIRTHKLIDEMRLLFGSRDHQQTLKIGPLWLR
;
A
#
# COMPACT_ATOMS: atom_id res chain seq x y z
N MET A 1 10.40 31.31 13.69
CA MET A 1 10.96 31.87 12.44
C MET A 1 11.94 30.94 11.73
N ILE A 2 12.91 30.26 12.37
CA ILE A 2 13.92 29.44 11.65
C ILE A 2 13.34 28.16 10.98
N ARG A 3 12.18 27.63 11.41
CA ARG A 3 11.59 26.41 10.85
C ARG A 3 10.91 26.60 9.48
N GLU A 4 10.16 27.68 9.29
CA GLU A 4 9.35 27.89 8.08
C GLU A 4 10.21 28.14 6.83
N ASP A 5 11.29 28.93 6.97
CA ASP A 5 12.22 29.19 5.87
C ASP A 5 12.95 27.93 5.41
N ASN A 6 13.25 27.02 6.35
CA ASN A 6 13.94 25.78 6.07
C ASN A 6 13.01 24.75 5.39
N GLU A 7 11.74 24.69 5.77
CA GLU A 7 10.72 23.85 5.11
C GLU A 7 10.43 24.34 3.68
N LYS A 8 10.33 25.66 3.48
CA LYS A 8 10.14 26.26 2.16
C LYS A 8 11.30 25.93 1.22
N LEU A 9 12.53 26.08 1.70
CA LEU A 9 13.74 25.75 0.92
C LEU A 9 13.81 24.26 0.56
N GLN A 10 13.36 23.37 1.46
CA GLN A 10 13.25 21.94 1.15
C GLN A 10 12.21 21.66 0.06
N ILE A 11 11.05 22.31 0.08
CA ILE A 11 10.02 22.15 -0.95
C ILE A 11 10.56 22.61 -2.32
N ASP A 12 11.24 23.76 -2.39
CA ASP A 12 11.76 24.29 -3.65
C ASP A 12 12.82 23.36 -4.28
N LEU A 13 13.67 22.76 -3.43
CA LEU A 13 14.64 21.75 -3.85
C LEU A 13 13.95 20.47 -4.37
N ILE A 14 12.95 19.97 -3.64
CA ILE A 14 12.19 18.79 -4.06
C ILE A 14 11.44 19.07 -5.38
N GLN A 15 10.80 20.22 -5.50
CA GLN A 15 10.13 20.62 -6.73
C GLN A 15 11.11 20.66 -7.91
N SER A 16 12.29 21.28 -7.73
CA SER A 16 13.33 21.31 -8.76
C SER A 16 13.80 19.91 -9.16
N LEU A 17 13.88 18.99 -8.21
CA LEU A 17 14.26 17.60 -8.45
C LEU A 17 13.21 16.85 -9.27
N PHE A 18 11.92 17.02 -8.95
CA PHE A 18 10.81 16.45 -9.72
C PHE A 18 10.70 17.07 -11.11
N GLN A 19 10.92 18.37 -11.27
CA GLN A 19 10.96 19.01 -12.58
C GLN A 19 12.03 18.42 -13.50
N LYS A 20 13.23 18.15 -12.96
CA LYS A 20 14.35 17.60 -13.74
C LYS A 20 14.24 16.09 -13.97
N SER A 21 13.73 15.37 -12.98
CA SER A 21 13.88 13.91 -12.90
C SER A 21 12.55 13.16 -12.97
N GLY A 22 11.42 13.82 -12.75
CA GLY A 22 10.10 13.22 -12.54
C GLY A 22 9.68 12.28 -13.66
N LYS A 23 9.93 12.66 -14.92
CA LYS A 23 9.61 11.85 -16.11
C LYS A 23 10.39 10.52 -16.19
N TYR A 24 11.48 10.40 -15.43
CA TYR A 24 12.30 9.19 -15.34
C TYR A 24 12.06 8.40 -14.06
N LEU A 25 11.27 8.93 -13.11
CA LEU A 25 10.96 8.22 -11.88
C LEU A 25 9.99 7.08 -12.19
N GLU A 26 10.36 5.88 -11.77
CA GLU A 26 9.52 4.69 -11.88
C GLU A 26 9.11 4.13 -10.51
N ASN A 27 9.86 4.44 -9.46
CA ASN A 27 9.64 3.88 -8.13
C ASN A 27 9.54 5.02 -7.13
N ILE A 28 8.37 5.17 -6.52
CA ILE A 28 8.11 6.21 -5.52
C ILE A 28 7.53 5.56 -4.29
N GLY A 29 8.11 5.89 -3.14
CA GLY A 29 7.41 5.67 -1.90
C GLY A 29 7.84 6.61 -0.79
N PHE A 30 6.84 7.03 -0.02
CA PHE A 30 6.99 8.02 1.03
C PHE A 30 6.00 7.71 2.15
N LYS A 31 6.27 6.65 2.91
CA LYS A 31 5.71 6.46 4.26
C LYS A 31 6.47 7.32 5.26
N LEU A 32 6.46 8.64 5.03
CA LEU A 32 7.23 9.62 5.80
C LEU A 32 6.42 10.12 7.00
N PHE A 33 7.06 10.19 8.16
CA PHE A 33 6.57 10.91 9.35
C PHE A 33 6.77 12.43 9.18
N ILE A 34 6.21 12.98 8.11
CA ILE A 34 6.16 14.43 7.83
C ILE A 34 4.72 14.93 7.97
N ASN A 35 4.53 16.24 8.12
CA ASN A 35 3.20 16.82 8.22
C ASN A 35 2.36 16.57 6.94
N ASP A 36 1.04 16.58 7.09
CA ASP A 36 0.12 16.24 6.00
C ASP A 36 0.14 17.27 4.85
N GLU A 37 0.51 18.52 5.13
CA GLU A 37 0.67 19.56 4.11
C GLU A 37 1.82 19.22 3.14
N LEU A 38 2.97 18.79 3.67
CA LEU A 38 4.12 18.36 2.88
C LEU A 38 3.80 17.08 2.08
N LYS A 39 3.10 16.11 2.69
CA LYS A 39 2.64 14.92 1.96
C LYS A 39 1.73 15.29 0.80
N HIS A 40 0.81 16.24 1.01
CA HIS A 40 -0.07 16.73 -0.03
C HIS A 40 0.72 17.43 -1.16
N LYS A 41 1.68 18.30 -0.83
CA LYS A 41 2.56 18.93 -1.83
C LYS A 41 3.35 17.89 -2.63
N LEU A 42 3.87 16.84 -2.00
CA LEU A 42 4.54 15.73 -2.69
C LEU A 42 3.60 15.01 -3.67
N LEU A 43 2.37 14.70 -3.26
CA LEU A 43 1.37 14.10 -4.15
C LEU A 43 1.09 14.97 -5.38
N VAL A 44 1.01 16.30 -5.20
CA VAL A 44 0.84 17.26 -6.31
C VAL A 44 2.06 17.24 -7.25
N LEU A 45 3.28 17.22 -6.70
CA LEU A 45 4.50 17.14 -7.51
C LEU A 45 4.57 15.83 -8.31
N ILE A 46 4.21 14.70 -7.70
CA ILE A 46 4.14 13.40 -8.38
C ILE A 46 3.12 13.48 -9.52
N ASN A 47 1.94 14.04 -9.28
CA ASN A 47 0.90 14.18 -10.29
C ASN A 47 1.35 15.04 -11.49
N ASN A 48 2.15 16.08 -11.22
CA ASN A 48 2.55 17.04 -12.23
C ASN A 48 3.77 16.60 -13.05
N TYR A 49 4.64 15.77 -12.47
CA TYR A 49 5.96 15.50 -13.07
C TYR A 49 6.26 14.03 -13.34
N CYS A 50 5.48 13.09 -12.79
CA CYS A 50 5.71 11.66 -12.98
C CYS A 50 4.66 11.06 -13.92
N GLU A 51 5.09 10.16 -14.82
CA GLU A 51 4.22 9.51 -15.81
C GLU A 51 4.35 7.99 -15.84
N LYS A 52 5.48 7.44 -15.37
CA LYS A 52 5.88 6.04 -15.59
C LYS A 52 6.08 5.25 -14.31
N ILE A 53 5.27 5.55 -13.30
CA ILE A 53 5.36 4.88 -12.00
C ILE A 53 4.99 3.40 -12.14
N LYS A 54 5.94 2.53 -11.79
CA LYS A 54 5.84 1.07 -11.70
C LYS A 54 5.63 0.60 -10.28
N PHE A 55 6.29 1.24 -9.32
CA PHE A 55 6.16 0.95 -7.89
C PHE A 55 5.68 2.19 -7.15
N PHE A 56 4.56 2.05 -6.43
CA PHE A 56 3.97 3.14 -5.66
C PHE A 56 3.63 2.70 -4.22
N ASP A 57 4.29 3.30 -3.23
CA ASP A 57 4.14 2.98 -1.80
C ASP A 57 3.84 4.24 -0.99
N LEU A 58 2.59 4.38 -0.54
CA LEU A 58 2.07 5.64 -0.02
C LEU A 58 1.16 5.43 1.20
N ASN A 59 0.95 6.50 1.94
CA ASN A 59 0.02 6.58 3.05
C ASN A 59 -1.15 7.54 2.69
N ILE A 60 -2.37 7.16 3.04
CA ILE A 60 -3.59 7.97 2.96
C ILE A 60 -3.93 8.46 4.37
N PHE A 61 -4.00 9.78 4.53
CA PHE A 61 -4.09 10.44 5.84
C PHE A 61 -5.35 11.33 5.98
N ASN A 62 -6.04 11.64 4.88
CA ASN A 62 -7.34 12.34 4.86
C ASN A 62 -8.10 12.14 3.53
N ILE A 63 -9.33 12.67 3.43
CA ILE A 63 -10.21 12.47 2.27
C ILE A 63 -9.63 13.09 1.00
N GLN A 64 -8.97 14.25 1.11
CA GLN A 64 -8.35 14.91 -0.04
C GLN A 64 -7.18 14.08 -0.60
N SER A 65 -6.37 13.51 0.29
CA SER A 65 -5.27 12.61 -0.08
C SER A 65 -5.77 11.34 -0.77
N SER A 66 -6.90 10.77 -0.34
CA SER A 66 -7.45 9.57 -0.97
C SER A 66 -7.90 9.85 -2.41
N CYS A 67 -8.58 10.97 -2.67
CA CYS A 67 -8.96 11.39 -4.03
C CYS A 67 -7.76 11.58 -4.96
N LEU A 68 -6.69 12.22 -4.47
CA LEU A 68 -5.46 12.42 -5.25
C LEU A 68 -4.76 11.09 -5.54
N VAL A 69 -4.64 10.22 -4.55
CA VAL A 69 -4.03 8.89 -4.70
C VAL A 69 -4.79 8.04 -5.72
N LEU A 70 -6.12 8.01 -5.64
CA LEU A 70 -6.95 7.29 -6.61
C LEU A 70 -6.75 7.84 -8.03
N SER A 71 -6.63 9.16 -8.18
CA SER A 71 -6.35 9.80 -9.47
C SER A 71 -4.95 9.42 -10.00
N LEU A 72 -3.93 9.41 -9.15
CA LEU A 72 -2.57 9.01 -9.50
C LEU A 72 -2.50 7.54 -9.94
N ILE A 73 -3.13 6.63 -9.18
CA ILE A 73 -3.19 5.20 -9.53
C ILE A 73 -3.83 5.02 -10.92
N LYS A 74 -4.93 5.74 -11.18
CA LYS A 74 -5.59 5.73 -12.49
C LYS A 74 -4.67 6.26 -13.59
N ASN A 75 -3.90 7.32 -13.34
CA ASN A 75 -2.94 7.88 -14.30
C ASN A 75 -1.80 6.90 -14.60
N PHE A 76 -1.35 6.14 -13.61
CA PHE A 76 -0.23 5.20 -13.74
C PHE A 76 -0.66 3.79 -14.13
N VAL A 77 -1.95 3.54 -14.37
CA VAL A 77 -2.51 2.19 -14.54
C VAL A 77 -1.78 1.32 -15.58
N GLN A 78 -1.25 1.93 -16.65
CA GLN A 78 -0.54 1.21 -17.71
C GLN A 78 0.85 0.72 -17.29
N ASN A 79 1.51 1.40 -16.34
CA ASN A 79 2.87 1.11 -15.90
C ASN A 79 2.93 0.46 -14.50
N LEU A 80 1.89 0.68 -13.69
CA LEU A 80 1.83 0.26 -12.31
C LEU A 80 1.82 -1.26 -12.18
N ASN A 81 2.81 -1.79 -11.45
CA ASN A 81 2.96 -3.22 -11.25
C ASN A 81 3.05 -3.60 -9.76
N TYR A 82 3.45 -2.65 -8.92
CA TYR A 82 3.57 -2.79 -7.48
C TYR A 82 2.87 -1.63 -6.79
N LEU A 83 1.90 -1.94 -5.93
CA LEU A 83 1.17 -0.95 -5.17
C LEU A 83 1.12 -1.33 -3.69
N SER A 84 1.45 -0.38 -2.83
CA SER A 84 1.34 -0.49 -1.39
C SER A 84 0.59 0.74 -0.88
N ILE A 85 -0.57 0.53 -0.27
CA ILE A 85 -1.37 1.59 0.32
C ILE A 85 -1.53 1.31 1.80
N ASP A 86 -1.27 2.35 2.58
CA ASP A 86 -1.41 2.35 4.01
C ASP A 86 -2.40 3.43 4.45
N VAL A 87 -3.48 3.03 5.12
CA VAL A 87 -4.46 3.94 5.71
C VAL A 87 -4.22 3.92 7.22
N HIS A 88 -3.23 4.69 7.69
CA HIS A 88 -2.98 4.88 9.12
C HIS A 88 -2.76 6.35 9.42
N ASN A 89 -3.52 6.89 10.38
CA ASN A 89 -3.19 8.14 11.04
C ASN A 89 -2.42 7.82 12.32
N TYR A 90 -1.12 8.13 12.35
CA TYR A 90 -0.27 7.85 13.52
C TYR A 90 -0.61 8.73 14.74
N ASN A 91 -1.58 9.64 14.66
CA ASN A 91 -1.82 10.66 15.67
C ASN A 91 -2.92 10.36 16.69
N THR A 92 -3.63 9.23 16.63
CA THR A 92 -4.76 9.05 17.56
C THR A 92 -4.73 7.70 18.28
N LEU A 93 -4.66 7.79 19.60
CA LEU A 93 -4.92 6.69 20.55
C LEU A 93 -6.39 6.20 20.48
N PHE A 94 -7.17 6.74 19.56
CA PHE A 94 -8.58 6.47 19.33
C PHE A 94 -8.82 6.37 17.82
N MET A 95 -9.41 5.26 17.38
CA MET A 95 -9.85 5.06 16.00
C MET A 95 -11.06 5.99 15.77
N HIS A 96 -10.95 6.93 14.84
CA HIS A 96 -12.04 7.86 14.50
C HIS A 96 -12.88 7.30 13.35
N ASP A 97 -14.19 7.62 13.33
CA ASP A 97 -15.12 7.24 12.25
C ASP A 97 -14.62 7.66 10.85
N GLU A 98 -13.82 8.73 10.77
CA GLU A 98 -13.21 9.23 9.54
C GLU A 98 -12.26 8.22 8.87
N GLU A 99 -11.47 7.45 9.63
CA GLU A 99 -10.54 6.46 9.06
C GLU A 99 -11.26 5.28 8.41
N ASN A 100 -12.39 4.91 9.01
CA ASN A 100 -13.27 3.88 8.47
C ASN A 100 -13.87 4.35 7.14
N GLU A 101 -14.33 5.60 7.06
CA GLU A 101 -14.82 6.20 5.82
C GLU A 101 -13.74 6.24 4.72
N LEU A 102 -12.49 6.56 5.09
CA LEU A 102 -11.36 6.56 4.16
C LEU A 102 -11.08 5.17 3.58
N SER A 103 -10.99 4.15 4.43
CA SER A 103 -10.73 2.77 3.99
C SER A 103 -11.86 2.24 3.11
N THR A 104 -13.12 2.48 3.49
CA THR A 104 -14.28 2.12 2.68
C THR A 104 -14.25 2.81 1.31
N LYS A 105 -14.06 4.14 1.27
CA LYS A 105 -14.05 4.90 0.01
C LYS A 105 -12.87 4.52 -0.88
N LEU A 106 -11.70 4.24 -0.28
CA LEU A 106 -10.56 3.69 -0.98
C LEU A 106 -10.91 2.35 -1.64
N LEU A 107 -11.36 1.37 -0.85
CA LEU A 107 -11.67 0.02 -1.32
C LEU A 107 -12.69 0.02 -2.47
N LEU A 108 -13.78 0.76 -2.33
CA LEU A 108 -14.84 0.80 -3.34
C LEU A 108 -14.35 1.37 -4.68
N ASN A 109 -13.47 2.37 -4.65
CA ASN A 109 -12.94 2.96 -5.88
C ASN A 109 -11.77 2.18 -6.46
N LEU A 110 -10.95 1.56 -5.61
CA LEU A 110 -9.72 0.87 -6.01
C LEU A 110 -10.01 -0.28 -6.98
N ALA A 111 -11.09 -1.04 -6.76
CA ALA A 111 -11.50 -2.14 -7.64
C ALA A 111 -11.70 -1.75 -9.11
N HIS A 112 -11.98 -0.47 -9.39
CA HIS A 112 -12.27 0.03 -10.73
C HIS A 112 -11.09 0.68 -11.45
N ILE A 113 -10.00 0.96 -10.73
CA ILE A 113 -8.85 1.70 -11.27
C ILE A 113 -7.55 0.88 -11.27
N LEU A 114 -7.52 -0.27 -10.59
CA LEU A 114 -6.37 -1.16 -10.63
C LEU A 114 -6.20 -1.78 -12.02
N PRO A 115 -4.95 -2.03 -12.46
CA PRO A 115 -4.71 -2.79 -13.68
C PRO A 115 -5.17 -4.24 -13.51
N CYS A 116 -5.53 -4.90 -14.62
CA CYS A 116 -5.98 -6.30 -14.62
C CYS A 116 -4.94 -7.29 -14.07
N ARG A 117 -3.67 -6.88 -13.98
CA ARG A 117 -2.59 -7.68 -13.41
C ARG A 117 -1.61 -6.82 -12.61
N LEU A 118 -1.24 -7.30 -11.43
CA LEU A 118 -0.19 -6.76 -10.59
C LEU A 118 0.77 -7.86 -10.14
N GLU A 119 2.07 -7.55 -10.07
CA GLU A 119 3.04 -8.41 -9.38
C GLU A 119 2.91 -8.30 -7.86
N TYR A 120 2.44 -7.15 -7.34
CA TYR A 120 2.30 -6.91 -5.90
C TYR A 120 1.18 -5.92 -5.58
N LEU A 121 0.31 -6.31 -4.64
CA LEU A 121 -0.62 -5.40 -3.97
C LEU A 121 -0.53 -5.62 -2.46
N ASN A 122 -0.28 -4.54 -1.72
CA ASN A 122 -0.36 -4.50 -0.28
C ASN A 122 -1.38 -3.44 0.17
N LEU A 123 -2.32 -3.86 1.00
CA LEU A 123 -3.31 -2.99 1.61
C LEU A 123 -3.23 -3.10 3.13
N GLU A 124 -2.82 -2.02 3.78
CA GLU A 124 -2.87 -1.84 5.23
C GLU A 124 -4.07 -0.94 5.55
N LEU A 125 -5.12 -1.52 6.15
CA LEU A 125 -6.43 -0.89 6.26
C LEU A 125 -6.95 -0.90 7.70
N VAL A 126 -7.66 0.17 8.06
CA VAL A 126 -8.45 0.27 9.29
C VAL A 126 -9.92 0.06 8.94
N ILE A 127 -10.51 -0.96 9.52
CA ILE A 127 -11.78 -1.58 9.20
C ILE A 127 -12.57 -1.71 10.52
N ASN A 128 -13.50 -0.79 10.78
CA ASN A 128 -14.42 -0.88 11.93
C ASN A 128 -15.80 -1.47 11.53
N ASN A 129 -16.14 -1.53 10.23
CA ASN A 129 -17.42 -2.07 9.73
C ASN A 129 -17.34 -2.70 8.31
N THR A 130 -16.13 -3.03 7.86
CA THR A 130 -15.72 -3.05 6.44
C THR A 130 -15.55 -4.48 5.89
N ILE A 131 -16.00 -5.54 6.59
CA ILE A 131 -16.05 -6.90 5.98
C ILE A 131 -16.89 -6.86 4.71
N ASN A 132 -18.00 -6.10 4.73
CA ASN A 132 -18.84 -5.89 3.57
C ASN A 132 -18.12 -5.12 2.46
N ASP A 133 -17.39 -4.05 2.76
CA ASP A 133 -16.68 -3.30 1.72
C ASP A 133 -15.46 -4.08 1.18
N LEU A 134 -14.76 -4.84 2.02
CA LEU A 134 -13.73 -5.78 1.59
C LEU A 134 -14.36 -6.82 0.64
N LYS A 135 -15.53 -7.37 0.99
CA LYS A 135 -16.27 -8.30 0.14
C LYS A 135 -16.67 -7.65 -1.19
N VAL A 136 -17.17 -6.41 -1.18
CA VAL A 136 -17.52 -5.66 -2.38
C VAL A 136 -16.28 -5.39 -3.24
N PHE A 137 -15.17 -4.95 -2.65
CA PHE A 137 -13.90 -4.78 -3.34
C PHE A 137 -13.43 -6.08 -3.98
N LEU A 138 -13.41 -7.18 -3.23
CA LEU A 138 -12.97 -8.49 -3.73
C LEU A 138 -13.87 -8.99 -4.87
N ARG A 139 -15.19 -8.82 -4.74
CA ARG A 139 -16.15 -9.15 -5.80
C ARG A 139 -15.95 -8.30 -7.05
N ASN A 140 -15.81 -6.99 -6.91
CA ASN A 140 -15.67 -6.06 -8.04
C ASN A 140 -14.31 -6.21 -8.73
N SER A 141 -13.28 -6.56 -7.97
CA SER A 141 -11.93 -6.80 -8.48
C SER A 141 -11.71 -8.21 -9.03
N LYS A 142 -12.74 -9.07 -9.15
CA LYS A 142 -12.61 -10.49 -9.54
C LYS A 142 -11.79 -10.75 -10.82
N HIS A 143 -11.75 -9.79 -11.73
CA HIS A 143 -11.05 -9.85 -13.00
C HIS A 143 -9.55 -9.52 -12.88
N ILE A 144 -9.09 -9.07 -11.71
CA ILE A 144 -7.71 -8.66 -11.44
C ILE A 144 -6.94 -9.82 -10.82
N PHE A 145 -5.83 -10.18 -11.45
CA PHE A 145 -4.85 -11.13 -10.92
C PHE A 145 -3.71 -10.41 -10.19
N ILE A 146 -3.36 -10.87 -8.98
CA ILE A 146 -2.34 -10.24 -8.14
C ILE A 146 -1.37 -11.31 -7.67
N LYS A 147 -0.16 -11.33 -8.20
CA LYS A 147 0.80 -12.40 -7.88
C LYS A 147 1.12 -12.47 -6.38
N LYS A 148 1.44 -11.34 -5.74
CA LYS A 148 1.64 -11.23 -4.29
C LYS A 148 0.58 -10.31 -3.70
N LEU A 149 -0.40 -10.89 -3.00
CA LEU A 149 -1.49 -10.16 -2.37
C LEU A 149 -1.32 -10.15 -0.85
N LEU A 150 -1.25 -8.96 -0.28
CA LEU A 150 -1.03 -8.73 1.15
C LEU A 150 -2.16 -7.89 1.73
N PHE A 151 -2.68 -8.35 2.87
CA PHE A 151 -3.59 -7.59 3.70
C PHE A 151 -3.03 -7.44 5.12
N ARG A 152 -3.04 -6.22 5.63
CA ARG A 152 -2.90 -5.94 7.04
C ARG A 152 -4.16 -5.22 7.49
N ILE A 153 -4.92 -5.82 8.39
CA ILE A 153 -6.23 -5.30 8.81
C ILE A 153 -6.38 -5.35 10.33
N ASN A 154 -7.22 -4.48 10.88
CA ASN A 154 -7.57 -4.44 12.31
C ASN A 154 -8.83 -5.30 12.66
N ILE A 155 -9.03 -6.42 11.97
CA ILE A 155 -10.08 -7.41 12.26
C ILE A 155 -9.47 -8.81 12.45
N LEU A 156 -10.17 -9.68 13.19
CA LEU A 156 -9.82 -11.09 13.32
C LEU A 156 -9.84 -11.77 11.95
N ILE A 157 -8.76 -12.47 11.61
CA ILE A 157 -8.64 -13.21 10.33
C ILE A 157 -9.82 -14.17 10.12
N ASN A 158 -10.32 -14.80 11.20
CA ASN A 158 -11.44 -15.73 11.14
C ASN A 158 -12.70 -15.10 10.53
N ASP A 159 -12.93 -13.80 10.73
CA ASP A 159 -14.15 -13.11 10.27
C ASP A 159 -14.10 -12.80 8.78
N ILE A 160 -12.90 -12.57 8.22
CA ILE A 160 -12.72 -12.31 6.78
C ILE A 160 -12.42 -13.57 5.98
N LEU A 161 -11.98 -14.65 6.62
CA LEU A 161 -11.51 -15.87 5.97
C LEU A 161 -12.51 -16.48 4.99
N PRO A 162 -13.84 -16.56 5.28
CA PRO A 162 -14.82 -17.03 4.30
C PRO A 162 -14.82 -16.20 3.02
N CYS A 163 -14.70 -14.87 3.15
CA CYS A 163 -14.65 -13.94 2.04
C CYS A 163 -13.35 -14.12 1.21
N ILE A 164 -12.20 -14.28 1.87
CA ILE A 164 -10.92 -14.56 1.21
C ILE A 164 -10.98 -15.89 0.44
N LYS A 165 -11.54 -16.94 1.05
CA LYS A 165 -11.70 -18.24 0.38
C LYS A 165 -12.60 -18.14 -0.85
N GLU A 166 -13.73 -17.44 -0.73
CA GLU A 166 -14.69 -17.26 -1.81
C GLU A 166 -14.08 -16.51 -3.00
N TYR A 167 -13.48 -15.34 -2.76
CA TYR A 167 -13.10 -14.43 -3.84
C TYR A 167 -11.63 -14.44 -4.24
N ILE A 168 -10.73 -15.02 -3.44
CA ILE A 168 -9.29 -15.13 -3.78
C ILE A 168 -8.91 -16.57 -4.04
N MET A 169 -9.27 -17.49 -3.14
CA MET A 169 -8.83 -18.89 -3.22
C MET A 169 -9.51 -19.65 -4.36
N LYS A 170 -10.84 -19.69 -4.37
CA LYS A 170 -11.60 -20.40 -5.41
C LYS A 170 -11.37 -19.81 -6.80
N GLU A 171 -11.25 -18.47 -6.87
CA GLU A 171 -10.98 -17.74 -8.11
C GLU A 171 -9.50 -17.74 -8.53
N LYS A 172 -8.59 -18.32 -7.73
CA LYS A 172 -7.14 -18.41 -7.99
C LYS A 172 -6.50 -17.07 -8.36
N ARG A 173 -6.90 -16.01 -7.65
CA ARG A 173 -6.50 -14.62 -7.98
C ARG A 173 -5.14 -14.21 -7.47
N ALA A 174 -4.46 -15.07 -6.72
CA ALA A 174 -3.11 -14.82 -6.23
C ALA A 174 -2.23 -16.08 -6.23
N GLU A 175 -0.92 -15.89 -6.40
CA GLU A 175 0.07 -16.97 -6.22
C GLU A 175 0.58 -17.01 -4.78
N TYR A 176 0.80 -15.83 -4.19
CA TYR A 176 1.23 -15.66 -2.80
C TYR A 176 0.21 -14.81 -2.06
N LEU A 177 -0.15 -15.28 -0.86
CA LEU A 177 -1.09 -14.60 0.02
C LEU A 177 -0.44 -14.40 1.39
N ALA A 178 -0.57 -13.20 1.95
CA ALA A 178 -0.30 -12.97 3.36
C ALA A 178 -1.39 -12.08 3.96
N ILE A 179 -1.90 -12.49 5.13
CA ILE A 179 -2.93 -11.74 5.83
C ILE A 179 -2.51 -11.65 7.29
N GLU A 180 -2.46 -10.42 7.79
CA GLU A 180 -2.12 -10.12 9.17
C GLU A 180 -3.27 -9.34 9.80
N GLY A 181 -3.93 -9.96 10.77
CA GLY A 181 -5.03 -9.37 11.52
C GLY A 181 -4.55 -8.86 12.88
N TYR A 182 -4.96 -7.65 13.23
CA TYR A 182 -4.78 -7.06 14.55
C TYR A 182 -6.15 -6.92 15.19
N TYR A 183 -6.30 -7.34 16.44
CA TYR A 183 -7.52 -7.08 17.19
C TYR A 183 -7.17 -6.27 18.42
N ASN A 184 -7.72 -5.05 18.50
CA ASN A 184 -7.54 -4.17 19.63
C ASN A 184 -8.74 -4.35 20.56
N ASN A 185 -8.60 -5.22 21.56
CA ASN A 185 -9.52 -5.23 22.68
C ASN A 185 -8.97 -4.22 23.68
N ASN A 186 -9.78 -3.20 24.03
CA ASN A 186 -9.44 -1.91 24.66
C ASN A 186 -8.45 -1.86 25.85
N TYR A 187 -7.77 -2.92 26.25
CA TYR A 187 -6.76 -2.91 27.29
C TYR A 187 -5.58 -3.86 26.96
N LEU A 188 -4.43 -3.25 26.69
CA LEU A 188 -3.07 -3.77 26.93
C LEU A 188 -2.40 -4.76 25.95
N TYR A 189 -3.09 -5.41 25.00
CA TYR A 189 -2.43 -6.32 24.05
C TYR A 189 -2.98 -6.23 22.62
N ASN A 190 -2.13 -5.82 21.67
CA ASN A 190 -2.39 -6.00 20.25
C ASN A 190 -2.30 -7.49 19.91
N TYR A 191 -3.44 -8.20 19.91
CA TYR A 191 -3.44 -9.58 19.45
C TYR A 191 -3.23 -9.58 17.94
N LYS A 192 -2.02 -9.97 17.55
CA LYS A 192 -1.59 -10.07 16.17
C LYS A 192 -1.64 -11.53 15.74
N LYS A 193 -2.46 -11.82 14.72
CA LYS A 193 -2.55 -13.13 14.10
C LYS A 193 -2.10 -13.03 12.66
N ASP A 194 -1.33 -14.00 12.19
CA ASP A 194 -0.94 -14.13 10.79
C ASP A 194 -1.63 -15.39 10.24
N LEU A 195 -2.19 -15.32 9.03
CA LEU A 195 -2.79 -16.50 8.38
C LEU A 195 -1.79 -17.64 8.28
N PHE A 196 -0.49 -17.32 8.16
CA PHE A 196 0.61 -18.28 8.15
C PHE A 196 0.64 -19.21 9.37
N THR A 197 0.07 -18.81 10.52
CA THR A 197 0.08 -19.66 11.73
C THR A 197 -1.13 -20.59 11.83
N MET A 198 -2.08 -20.53 10.88
CA MET A 198 -3.30 -21.35 10.87
C MET A 198 -3.09 -22.63 10.04
N THR A 199 -2.48 -23.67 10.63
CA THR A 199 -1.99 -24.87 9.92
C THR A 199 -3.00 -25.55 8.99
N ASP A 200 -4.26 -25.71 9.41
CA ASP A 200 -5.28 -26.35 8.58
C ASP A 200 -5.66 -25.47 7.37
N GLU A 201 -5.70 -24.15 7.57
CA GLU A 201 -5.94 -23.19 6.50
C GLU A 201 -4.82 -23.22 5.46
N LEU A 202 -3.55 -23.32 5.89
CA LEU A 202 -2.42 -23.40 4.96
C LEU A 202 -2.57 -24.56 3.99
N LYS A 203 -2.91 -25.75 4.50
CA LYS A 203 -3.11 -26.95 3.68
C LYS A 203 -4.24 -26.76 2.68
N GLU A 204 -5.33 -26.09 3.10
CA GLU A 204 -6.44 -25.78 2.20
C GLU A 204 -5.98 -24.82 1.09
N PHE A 205 -5.34 -23.70 1.40
CA PHE A 205 -4.83 -22.76 0.39
C PHE A 205 -3.80 -23.42 -0.55
N GLU A 206 -2.90 -24.26 -0.03
CA GLU A 206 -1.93 -25.00 -0.83
C GLU A 206 -2.60 -25.94 -1.84
N SER A 207 -3.73 -26.57 -1.48
CA SER A 207 -4.51 -27.39 -2.42
C SER A 207 -5.08 -26.61 -3.62
N TYR A 208 -5.19 -25.28 -3.51
CA TYR A 208 -5.56 -24.37 -4.59
C TYR A 208 -4.34 -23.74 -5.29
N ASN A 209 -3.12 -24.22 -5.00
CA ASN A 209 -1.84 -23.67 -5.47
C ASN A 209 -1.54 -22.24 -4.98
N ILE A 210 -2.09 -21.85 -3.83
CA ILE A 210 -1.81 -20.54 -3.21
C ILE A 210 -0.79 -20.72 -2.09
N LYS A 211 0.34 -20.04 -2.21
CA LYS A 211 1.44 -20.10 -1.25
C LYS A 211 1.21 -19.05 -0.16
N VAL A 212 0.66 -19.47 0.97
CA VAL A 212 0.55 -18.58 2.14
C VAL A 212 1.93 -18.35 2.75
N LYS A 213 2.25 -17.09 3.05
CA LYS A 213 3.52 -16.68 3.68
C LYS A 213 3.26 -15.71 4.83
N LYS A 214 4.21 -15.60 5.75
CA LYS A 214 4.20 -14.55 6.78
C LYS A 214 4.18 -13.19 6.10
N TYR A 215 3.39 -12.25 6.62
CA TYR A 215 3.25 -10.92 6.04
C TYR A 215 4.59 -10.21 5.84
N ASN A 216 5.41 -10.18 6.89
CA ASN A 216 6.73 -9.53 6.86
C ASN A 216 7.73 -10.17 5.87
N CYS A 217 7.50 -11.40 5.40
CA CYS A 217 8.33 -12.05 4.40
C CYS A 217 7.99 -11.60 2.97
N LEU A 218 6.74 -11.17 2.72
CA LEU A 218 6.32 -10.66 1.42
C LEU A 218 6.33 -9.13 1.35
N TYR A 219 6.30 -8.44 2.50
CA TYR A 219 6.22 -6.98 2.55
C TYR A 219 7.45 -6.30 1.95
N ILE A 220 7.24 -5.58 0.85
CA ILE A 220 8.27 -4.81 0.16
C ILE A 220 8.26 -3.39 0.72
N ARG A 221 9.41 -2.98 1.25
CA ARG A 221 9.65 -1.56 1.59
C ARG A 221 10.30 -0.87 0.40
N THR A 222 9.92 0.38 0.15
CA THR A 222 10.53 1.23 -0.90
C THR A 222 12.07 1.19 -0.92
N HIS A 223 12.73 1.17 0.25
CA HIS A 223 14.20 1.09 0.31
C HIS A 223 14.78 -0.31 0.01
N LYS A 224 13.98 -1.39 0.14
CA LYS A 224 14.36 -2.77 -0.16
C LYS A 224 14.14 -3.16 -1.61
N LEU A 225 13.25 -2.46 -2.33
CA LEU A 225 13.01 -2.70 -3.76
C LEU A 225 14.31 -2.63 -4.57
N ILE A 226 15.20 -1.71 -4.22
CA ILE A 226 16.51 -1.55 -4.89
C ILE A 226 17.37 -2.81 -4.75
N ASP A 227 17.33 -3.48 -3.60
CA ASP A 227 18.13 -4.69 -3.37
C ASP A 227 17.50 -5.91 -4.04
N GLU A 228 16.17 -6.04 -4.04
CA GLU A 228 15.46 -7.09 -4.78
C GLU A 228 15.58 -6.93 -6.30
N MET A 229 15.52 -5.69 -6.83
CA MET A 229 15.74 -5.41 -8.25
C MET A 229 17.21 -5.66 -8.64
N ARG A 230 18.18 -5.36 -7.78
CA ARG A 230 19.60 -5.70 -8.04
C ARG A 230 19.83 -7.21 -8.09
N LEU A 231 19.12 -7.99 -7.29
CA LEU A 231 19.21 -9.45 -7.28
C LEU A 231 18.48 -10.10 -8.48
N LEU A 232 17.36 -9.52 -8.94
CA LEU A 232 16.60 -10.01 -10.09
C LEU A 232 17.17 -9.57 -11.44
N PHE A 233 17.79 -8.39 -11.49
CA PHE A 233 18.40 -7.80 -12.68
C PHE A 233 19.90 -7.65 -12.47
N GLY A 234 20.61 -8.77 -12.41
CA GLY A 234 22.06 -8.78 -12.46
C GLY A 234 22.55 -7.93 -13.64
N SER A 235 23.23 -6.84 -13.32
CA SER A 235 23.99 -5.99 -14.25
C SER A 235 23.27 -5.62 -15.56
N ARG A 236 22.33 -4.66 -15.53
CA ARG A 236 22.07 -3.77 -16.67
C ARG A 236 21.44 -2.45 -16.21
N ASP A 237 22.23 -1.41 -16.41
CA ASP A 237 22.06 0.04 -16.36
C ASP A 237 20.69 0.73 -16.13
N HIS A 238 20.77 1.77 -15.29
CA HIS A 238 19.87 2.95 -15.13
C HIS A 238 18.46 2.75 -14.54
N GLN A 239 18.35 2.17 -13.34
CA GLN A 239 17.20 2.42 -12.46
C GLN A 239 17.51 3.57 -11.50
N GLN A 240 16.96 4.76 -11.77
CA GLN A 240 17.06 5.91 -10.86
C GLN A 240 15.90 5.89 -9.87
N THR A 241 16.22 5.68 -8.59
CA THR A 241 15.25 5.64 -7.48
C THR A 241 15.44 6.87 -6.62
N LEU A 242 14.37 7.64 -6.36
CA LEU A 242 14.43 8.74 -5.42
C LEU A 242 14.18 8.22 -3.99
N LYS A 243 15.18 8.31 -3.11
CA LYS A 243 15.01 8.11 -1.67
C LYS A 243 14.90 9.47 -1.00
N ILE A 244 13.73 9.82 -0.48
CA ILE A 244 13.59 10.93 0.46
C ILE A 244 13.54 10.27 1.84
N GLY A 245 14.64 10.34 2.61
CA GLY A 245 14.71 9.91 4.00
C GLY A 245 14.95 11.12 4.91
N PRO A 246 14.72 11.01 6.23
CA PRO A 246 15.01 12.10 7.16
C PRO A 246 16.53 12.33 7.18
N LEU A 247 16.96 13.44 6.62
CA LEU A 247 18.35 13.91 6.62
C LEU A 247 18.66 14.66 7.93
N TRP A 248 18.19 14.17 9.09
CA TRP A 248 18.46 14.77 10.40
C TRP A 248 18.41 13.72 11.52
N LEU A 249 19.59 13.19 11.86
CA LEU A 249 19.99 12.71 13.19
C LEU A 249 21.53 12.67 13.20
N ARG A 250 22.15 13.86 13.22
CA ARG A 250 23.48 14.10 13.78
C ARG A 250 23.46 15.44 14.48
#